data_AF-A0A0P1ANA4-F1
#
_entry.id   AF-A0A0P1ANA4-F1
#
_cell.length_a   1.000
_cell.length_b   1.000
_cell.length_c   1.000
_cell.angle_alpha   90.00
_cell.angle_beta   90.00
_cell.angle_gamma   90.00
#
_symmetry.space_group_name_H-M   'P 1'
#
loop_
_entity.id
_entity.type
_entity.pdbx_description
1 polymer ?
#
loop_
_entity_poly.entity_id
_entity_poly.type
_entity_poly.pdbx_seq_one_letter_code
_entity_poly.pdbx_strand_id
1 'polypeptide(L)'
;MMSVKKPQSSYLIFCNERRRDVMNENPGVRIGEIQKIISAKWNELTTEEKDVYVELANKDKARYKQEILDHPQVDEEINLKEKMAQNSNACIYPLGRVRKIVQSDPDIGKVSKDALIAIAKASELFAQFLGTKSYEQALYRNKRQIKASDVTRTIQTTASLDWLREDFPDSKHTKVDIAAERKAKKEEEMKDKALPDSASFFKPRSDSGKTKMCSQ
;
A
#
# COMPACT_ATOMS: atom_id res chain seq x y z
N MET A 1 18.42 -33.17 11.69
CA MET A 1 19.36 -32.04 11.77
C MET A 1 19.31 -31.45 13.17
N MET A 2 20.46 -31.27 13.80
CA MET A 2 20.54 -30.51 15.07
C MET A 2 20.21 -29.05 14.78
N SER A 3 19.23 -28.49 15.49
CA SER A 3 18.87 -27.07 15.41
C SER A 3 19.60 -26.34 16.52
N VAL A 4 20.64 -25.58 16.17
CA VAL A 4 21.39 -24.73 17.09
C VAL A 4 20.50 -23.56 17.50
N LYS A 5 20.11 -23.50 18.77
CA LYS A 5 19.26 -22.42 19.30
C LYS A 5 20.12 -21.22 19.68
N LYS A 6 19.67 -20.02 19.28
CA LYS A 6 20.29 -18.74 19.67
C LYS A 6 20.46 -18.62 21.19
N PRO A 7 21.53 -17.93 21.65
CA PRO A 7 21.81 -17.84 23.08
C PRO A 7 20.77 -16.94 23.76
N GLN A 8 20.40 -17.31 24.98
CA GLN A 8 19.44 -16.60 25.81
C GLN A 8 20.14 -15.53 26.65
N SER A 9 19.48 -14.39 26.82
CA SER A 9 19.94 -13.36 27.75
C SER A 9 19.66 -13.77 29.20
N SER A 10 20.34 -13.12 30.16
CA SER A 10 20.14 -13.35 31.60
C SER A 10 18.68 -13.22 32.01
N TYR A 11 18.00 -12.18 31.52
CA TYR A 11 16.57 -11.97 31.74
C TYR A 11 15.69 -13.09 31.13
N LEU A 12 16.01 -13.57 29.93
CA LEU A 12 15.24 -14.65 29.28
C LEU A 12 15.36 -15.97 30.02
N ILE A 13 16.54 -16.27 30.56
CA ILE A 13 16.78 -17.46 31.39
C ILE A 13 15.93 -17.37 32.66
N PHE A 14 15.99 -16.24 33.38
CA PHE A 14 15.14 -15.97 34.53
C PHE A 14 13.64 -16.10 34.20
N CYS A 15 13.20 -15.51 33.08
CA CYS A 15 11.81 -15.61 32.66
C CYS A 15 11.38 -17.06 32.46
N ASN A 16 12.21 -17.89 31.83
CA ASN A 16 11.83 -19.27 31.54
C ASN A 16 11.74 -20.13 32.79
N GLU A 17 12.63 -19.90 33.76
CA GLU A 17 12.61 -20.55 35.06
C GLU A 17 11.34 -20.16 35.84
N ARG A 18 11.12 -18.85 36.03
CA ARG A 18 10.04 -18.35 36.88
C ARG A 18 8.66 -18.36 36.22
N ARG A 19 8.56 -18.46 34.90
CA ARG A 19 7.25 -18.42 34.21
C ARG A 19 6.31 -19.53 34.66
N ARG A 20 6.83 -20.75 34.90
CA ARG A 20 6.02 -21.87 35.37
C ARG A 20 5.49 -21.62 36.78
N ASP A 21 6.35 -21.16 37.67
CA ASP A 21 5.98 -20.88 39.06
C ASP A 21 4.97 -19.74 39.14
N VAL A 22 5.21 -18.64 38.44
CA VAL A 22 4.28 -17.50 38.39
C VAL A 22 2.94 -17.89 37.79
N MET A 23 2.91 -18.78 36.79
CA MET A 23 1.67 -19.27 36.21
C MET A 23 0.89 -20.18 37.17
N ASN A 24 1.58 -20.98 37.98
CA ASN A 24 0.96 -21.84 39.00
C ASN A 24 0.46 -21.03 40.20
N GLU A 25 1.19 -19.98 40.61
CA GLU A 25 0.78 -19.03 41.65
C GLU A 25 -0.42 -18.16 41.22
N ASN A 26 -0.57 -17.94 39.91
CA ASN A 26 -1.60 -17.06 39.34
C ASN A 26 -2.47 -17.82 38.31
N PRO A 27 -3.22 -18.86 38.73
CA PRO A 27 -4.04 -19.63 37.82
C PRO A 27 -5.16 -18.75 37.24
N GLY A 28 -5.39 -18.83 35.92
CA GLY A 28 -6.43 -18.07 35.23
C GLY A 28 -6.04 -16.65 34.79
N VAL A 29 -4.86 -16.16 35.19
CA VAL A 29 -4.32 -14.87 34.74
C VAL A 29 -3.82 -14.98 33.29
N ARG A 30 -4.00 -13.90 32.50
CA ARG A 30 -3.58 -13.91 31.10
C ARG A 30 -2.05 -13.94 31.00
N ILE A 31 -1.52 -14.66 30.02
CA ILE A 31 -0.06 -14.78 29.76
C ILE A 31 0.64 -13.39 29.69
N GLY A 32 -0.03 -12.38 29.13
CA GLY A 32 0.51 -11.02 29.06
C GLY A 32 0.68 -10.35 30.43
N GLU A 33 -0.16 -10.67 31.41
CA GLU A 33 -0.06 -10.17 32.79
C GLU A 33 0.99 -10.96 33.57
N ILE A 34 1.09 -12.27 33.34
CA ILE A 34 2.17 -13.12 33.87
C ILE A 34 3.54 -12.55 33.49
N GLN A 35 3.72 -12.14 32.24
CA GLN A 35 4.99 -11.54 31.79
C GLN A 35 5.29 -10.22 32.52
N LYS A 36 4.28 -9.42 32.87
CA LYS A 36 4.46 -8.18 33.67
C LYS A 36 4.91 -8.51 35.09
N ILE A 37 4.31 -9.53 35.72
CA ILE A 37 4.69 -9.99 37.06
C ILE A 37 6.14 -10.47 37.07
N ILE A 38 6.55 -11.27 36.08
CA ILE A 38 7.94 -11.73 35.95
C ILE A 38 8.89 -10.53 35.77
N SER A 39 8.51 -9.54 34.96
CA SER A 39 9.33 -8.33 34.79
C SER A 39 9.49 -7.53 36.10
N ALA A 40 8.46 -7.46 36.94
CA ALA A 40 8.55 -6.83 38.25
C ALA A 40 9.49 -7.61 39.17
N LYS A 41 9.31 -8.94 39.26
CA LYS A 41 10.20 -9.82 40.05
C LYS A 41 11.66 -9.70 39.62
N TRP A 42 11.97 -9.56 38.33
CA TRP A 42 13.34 -9.33 37.86
C TRP A 42 13.94 -8.01 38.36
N ASN A 43 13.13 -6.94 38.40
CA ASN A 43 13.62 -5.63 38.86
C ASN A 43 13.85 -5.61 40.38
N GLU A 44 13.09 -6.39 41.13
CA GLU A 44 13.24 -6.58 42.58
C GLU A 44 14.50 -7.38 42.97
N LEU A 45 15.03 -8.23 42.07
CA LEU A 45 16.26 -8.97 42.34
C LEU A 45 17.44 -8.03 42.60
N THR A 46 18.27 -8.43 43.55
CA THR A 46 19.55 -7.79 43.86
C THR A 46 20.56 -7.98 42.72
N THR A 47 21.64 -7.21 42.74
CA THR A 47 22.73 -7.35 41.76
C THR A 47 23.36 -8.75 41.83
N GLU A 48 23.56 -9.28 43.04
CA GLU A 48 24.14 -10.62 43.25
C GLU A 48 23.28 -11.75 42.67
N GLU A 49 21.95 -11.67 42.85
CA GLU A 49 21.03 -12.64 42.26
C GLU A 49 20.97 -12.52 40.74
N LYS A 50 21.06 -11.29 40.21
CA LYS A 50 21.14 -11.05 38.76
C LYS A 50 22.44 -11.58 38.18
N ASP A 51 23.55 -11.51 38.92
CA ASP A 51 24.86 -11.97 38.48
C ASP A 51 24.86 -13.48 38.21
N VAL A 52 24.12 -14.27 39.00
CA VAL A 52 23.90 -15.70 38.70
C VAL A 52 23.33 -15.88 37.29
N TYR A 53 22.31 -15.12 36.92
CA TYR A 53 21.72 -15.18 35.58
C TYR A 53 22.64 -14.64 34.48
N VAL A 54 23.50 -13.67 34.80
CA VAL A 54 24.54 -13.18 33.88
C VAL A 54 25.56 -14.27 33.60
N GLU A 55 26.01 -15.00 34.61
CA GLU A 55 26.91 -16.15 34.43
C GLU A 55 26.26 -17.26 33.60
N LEU A 56 24.99 -17.59 33.85
CA LEU A 56 24.24 -18.56 33.04
C LEU A 56 24.15 -18.11 31.58
N ALA A 57 23.87 -16.82 31.33
CA ALA A 57 23.82 -16.27 29.97
C ALA A 57 25.20 -16.33 29.28
N ASN A 58 26.28 -16.09 30.03
CA ASN A 58 27.65 -16.22 29.51
C ASN A 58 27.97 -17.66 29.14
N LYS A 59 27.56 -18.63 29.97
CA LYS A 59 27.69 -20.06 29.66
C LYS A 59 26.88 -20.45 28.42
N ASP A 60 25.65 -19.98 28.29
CA ASP A 60 24.81 -20.27 27.12
C ASP A 60 25.36 -19.63 25.84
N LYS A 61 25.94 -18.42 25.94
CA LYS A 61 26.66 -17.78 24.84
C LYS A 61 27.90 -18.58 24.43
N ALA A 62 28.64 -19.14 25.40
CA ALA A 62 29.78 -20.01 25.12
C ALA A 62 29.34 -21.33 24.45
N ARG A 63 28.26 -21.97 24.93
CA ARG A 63 27.63 -23.12 24.29
C ARG A 63 27.28 -22.82 22.83
N TYR A 64 26.54 -21.73 22.59
CA TYR A 64 26.16 -21.34 21.23
C TYR A 64 27.38 -21.11 20.33
N LYS A 65 28.41 -20.42 20.84
CA LYS A 65 29.65 -20.20 20.09
C LYS A 65 30.32 -21.52 19.70
N GLN A 66 30.35 -22.49 20.61
CA GLN A 66 30.93 -23.80 20.34
C GLN A 66 30.08 -24.60 19.34
N GLU A 67 28.76 -24.64 19.53
CA GLU A 67 27.83 -25.32 18.61
C GLU A 67 27.89 -24.74 17.19
N ILE A 68 28.10 -23.42 17.05
CA ILE A 68 28.30 -22.76 15.76
C ILE A 68 29.66 -23.10 15.14
N LEU A 69 30.73 -23.18 15.94
CA LEU A 69 32.06 -23.60 15.46
C LEU A 69 32.05 -25.05 14.94
N ASP A 70 31.35 -25.94 15.64
CA ASP A 70 31.23 -27.35 15.27
C ASP A 70 30.30 -27.56 14.06
N HIS A 71 29.44 -26.58 13.76
CA HIS A 71 28.45 -26.63 12.69
C HIS A 71 28.39 -25.33 11.86
N PRO A 72 29.46 -24.99 11.12
CA PRO A 72 29.57 -23.72 10.39
C PRO A 72 28.45 -23.51 9.35
N GLN A 73 27.95 -24.59 8.74
CA GLN A 73 26.80 -24.51 7.82
C GLN A 73 25.52 -23.94 8.45
N VAL A 74 25.36 -24.05 9.77
CA VAL A 74 24.18 -23.51 10.47
C VAL A 74 24.27 -21.99 10.60
N ASP A 75 25.46 -21.44 10.82
CA ASP A 75 25.68 -19.98 10.87
C ASP A 75 25.44 -19.35 9.50
N GLU A 76 25.91 -20.00 8.44
CA GLU A 76 25.62 -19.59 7.07
C GLU A 76 24.12 -19.64 6.78
N GLU A 77 23.41 -20.70 7.17
CA GLU A 77 21.96 -20.81 6.98
C GLU A 77 21.19 -19.74 7.76
N ILE A 78 21.59 -19.44 9.01
CA ILE A 78 20.99 -18.37 9.82
C ILE A 78 21.21 -17.01 9.15
N ASN A 79 22.44 -16.71 8.72
CA ASN A 79 22.78 -15.46 8.06
C ASN A 79 22.07 -15.31 6.71
N LEU A 80 21.97 -16.39 5.92
CA LEU A 80 21.19 -16.40 4.68
C LEU A 80 19.71 -16.12 4.94
N LYS A 81 19.10 -16.77 5.94
CA LYS A 81 17.70 -16.51 6.32
C LYS A 81 17.48 -15.07 6.76
N GLU A 82 18.41 -14.51 7.54
CA GLU A 82 18.36 -13.10 7.97
C GLU A 82 18.50 -12.14 6.79
N LYS A 83 19.43 -12.38 5.86
CA LYS A 83 19.58 -11.60 4.63
C LYS A 83 18.37 -11.69 3.71
N MET A 84 17.81 -12.89 3.53
CA MET A 84 16.59 -13.09 2.72
C MET A 84 15.39 -12.37 3.35
N ALA A 85 15.26 -12.39 4.68
CA ALA A 85 14.23 -11.64 5.40
C ALA A 85 14.46 -10.12 5.34
N GLN A 86 15.71 -9.65 5.34
CA GLN A 86 16.00 -8.23 5.16
C GLN A 86 15.72 -7.74 3.73
N ASN A 87 16.06 -8.55 2.72
CA ASN A 87 15.81 -8.23 1.32
C ASN A 87 14.32 -8.32 0.96
N SER A 88 13.54 -9.23 1.55
CA SER A 88 12.09 -9.28 1.32
C SER A 88 11.37 -8.03 1.87
N ASN A 89 11.92 -7.41 2.92
CA ASN A 89 11.43 -6.16 3.51
C ASN A 89 11.89 -4.89 2.77
N ALA A 90 12.81 -5.00 1.82
CA ALA A 90 13.26 -3.88 1.01
C ALA A 90 12.26 -3.60 -0.12
N CYS A 91 11.44 -2.57 0.03
CA CYS A 91 10.55 -2.10 -1.03
C CYS A 91 11.11 -0.86 -1.73
N ILE A 92 11.00 -0.81 -3.06
CA ILE A 92 11.37 0.36 -3.86
C ILE A 92 10.42 1.53 -3.56
N TYR A 93 9.15 1.24 -3.27
CA TYR A 93 8.17 2.26 -2.95
C TYR A 93 8.22 2.66 -1.47
N PRO A 94 8.23 3.96 -1.16
CA PRO A 94 8.25 4.44 0.21
C PRO A 94 6.93 4.10 0.93
N LEU A 95 7.02 3.34 2.02
CA LEU A 95 5.84 2.85 2.76
C LEU A 95 4.92 3.96 3.28
N GLY A 96 5.47 5.15 3.57
CA GLY A 96 4.66 6.32 3.95
C GLY A 96 3.72 6.81 2.85
N ARG A 97 4.16 6.72 1.58
CA ARG A 97 3.31 7.07 0.43
C ARG A 97 2.29 5.97 0.14
N VAL A 98 2.71 4.71 0.20
CA VAL A 98 1.80 3.55 0.06
C VAL A 98 0.68 3.63 1.10
N ARG A 99 1.01 3.92 2.37
CA ARG A 99 0.02 4.11 3.43
C ARG A 99 -0.99 5.21 3.09
N LYS A 100 -0.52 6.38 2.62
CA LYS A 100 -1.41 7.49 2.25
C LYS A 100 -2.35 7.14 1.09
N ILE A 101 -1.90 6.34 0.12
CA ILE A 101 -2.74 5.88 -0.99
C ILE A 101 -3.76 4.85 -0.49
N VAL A 102 -3.34 3.88 0.31
CA VAL A 102 -4.27 2.87 0.86
C VAL A 102 -5.33 3.53 1.76
N GLN A 103 -4.95 4.52 2.56
CA GLN A 103 -5.87 5.24 3.45
C GLN A 103 -6.63 6.39 2.77
N SER A 104 -6.54 6.56 1.44
CA SER A 104 -7.46 7.47 0.75
C SER A 104 -8.86 6.90 0.61
N ASP A 105 -8.99 5.57 0.75
CA ASP A 105 -10.27 4.89 0.86
C ASP A 105 -10.87 5.13 2.27
N PRO A 106 -12.09 5.70 2.36
CA PRO A 106 -12.71 6.04 3.64
C PRO A 106 -13.02 4.82 4.53
N ASP A 107 -13.14 3.63 3.95
CA ASP A 107 -13.48 2.41 4.69
C ASP A 107 -12.25 1.72 5.31
N ILE A 108 -11.03 2.21 5.01
CA ILE A 108 -9.78 1.58 5.45
C ILE A 108 -9.26 2.24 6.73
N GLY A 109 -9.31 1.47 7.83
CA GLY A 109 -8.77 1.86 9.13
C GLY A 109 -7.23 1.74 9.28
N LYS A 110 -6.79 1.13 10.39
CA LYS A 110 -5.36 0.94 10.67
C LYS A 110 -4.78 -0.19 9.81
N VAL A 111 -3.70 0.11 9.08
CA VAL A 111 -2.99 -0.86 8.22
C VAL A 111 -1.69 -1.34 8.87
N SER A 112 -1.50 -2.65 8.95
CA SER A 112 -0.27 -3.28 9.49
C SER A 112 0.94 -3.02 8.58
N LYS A 113 2.15 -3.09 9.15
CA LYS A 113 3.39 -2.88 8.38
C LYS A 113 3.55 -3.93 7.28
N ASP A 114 3.23 -5.18 7.58
CA ASP A 114 3.37 -6.31 6.65
C ASP A 114 2.40 -6.19 5.47
N ALA A 115 1.16 -5.73 5.71
CA ALA A 115 0.20 -5.46 4.65
C ALA A 115 0.71 -4.36 3.71
N LEU A 116 1.34 -3.30 4.24
CA LEU A 116 1.94 -2.25 3.40
C LEU A 116 3.08 -2.78 2.55
N ILE A 117 3.95 -3.63 3.10
CA ILE A 117 5.06 -4.24 2.36
C ILE A 117 4.51 -5.15 1.25
N ALA A 118 3.49 -5.96 1.54
CA ALA A 118 2.85 -6.84 0.57
C ALA A 118 2.21 -6.05 -0.58
N ILE A 119 1.46 -4.99 -0.28
CA ILE A 119 0.85 -4.11 -1.30
C ILE A 119 1.95 -3.47 -2.15
N ALA A 120 3.00 -2.94 -1.51
CA ALA A 120 4.07 -2.26 -2.22
C ALA A 120 4.84 -3.22 -3.16
N LYS A 121 5.06 -4.47 -2.74
CA LYS A 121 5.63 -5.52 -3.59
C LYS A 121 4.68 -5.97 -4.71
N ALA A 122 3.38 -6.07 -4.44
CA ALA A 122 2.40 -6.36 -5.47
C ALA A 122 2.38 -5.25 -6.55
N SER A 123 2.45 -3.97 -6.14
CA SER A 123 2.55 -2.84 -7.07
C SER A 123 3.85 -2.87 -7.89
N GLU A 124 4.96 -3.34 -7.32
CA GLU A 124 6.24 -3.49 -8.02
C GLU A 124 6.13 -4.55 -9.12
N LEU A 125 5.59 -5.71 -8.79
CA LEU A 125 5.32 -6.79 -9.74
C LEU A 125 4.31 -6.38 -10.80
N PHE A 126 3.29 -5.60 -10.43
CA PHE A 126 2.30 -5.08 -11.36
C PHE A 126 2.93 -4.12 -12.38
N ALA A 127 3.79 -3.20 -11.94
CA ALA A 127 4.49 -2.28 -12.84
C ALA A 127 5.41 -3.03 -13.83
N GLN A 128 6.12 -4.06 -13.35
CA GLN A 128 6.92 -4.94 -14.20
C GLN A 128 6.07 -5.74 -15.20
N PHE A 129 4.93 -6.27 -14.75
CA PHE A 129 3.97 -6.99 -15.59
C PHE A 129 3.44 -6.09 -16.71
N LEU A 130 2.93 -4.89 -16.36
CA LEU A 130 2.37 -3.96 -17.32
C LEU A 130 3.43 -3.46 -18.31
N GLY A 131 4.65 -3.16 -17.83
CA GLY A 131 5.78 -2.76 -18.66
C GLY A 131 6.18 -3.83 -19.67
N THR A 132 6.33 -5.09 -19.21
CA THR A 132 6.67 -6.23 -20.07
C THR A 132 5.60 -6.46 -21.14
N LYS A 133 4.33 -6.49 -20.75
CA LYS A 133 3.22 -6.71 -21.68
C LYS A 133 3.07 -5.57 -22.71
N SER A 134 3.26 -4.33 -22.28
CA SER A 134 3.26 -3.17 -23.17
C SER A 134 4.44 -3.19 -24.14
N TYR A 135 5.59 -3.70 -23.71
CA TYR A 135 6.75 -3.90 -24.57
C TYR A 135 6.52 -5.00 -25.62
N GLU A 136 5.92 -6.13 -25.25
CA GLU A 136 5.52 -7.18 -26.20
C GLU A 136 4.61 -6.60 -27.32
N GLN A 137 3.65 -5.74 -26.96
CA GLN A 137 2.79 -5.05 -27.94
C GLN A 137 3.57 -4.11 -28.86
N ALA A 138 4.55 -3.37 -28.32
CA ALA A 138 5.42 -2.51 -29.11
C ALA A 138 6.30 -3.32 -30.07
N LEU A 139 6.88 -4.43 -29.59
CA LEU A 139 7.69 -5.35 -30.38
C LEU A 139 6.92 -5.97 -31.53
N TYR A 140 5.65 -6.35 -31.33
CA TYR A 140 4.79 -6.87 -32.40
C TYR A 140 4.62 -5.87 -33.56
N ARG A 141 4.80 -4.58 -33.28
CA ARG A 141 4.76 -3.49 -34.26
C ARG A 141 6.15 -3.09 -34.75
N ASN A 142 7.17 -3.92 -34.52
CA ASN A 142 8.58 -3.67 -34.78
C ASN A 142 9.10 -2.37 -34.15
N LYS A 143 8.56 -1.98 -32.98
CA LYS A 143 9.02 -0.83 -32.21
C LYS A 143 9.75 -1.29 -30.97
N ARG A 144 10.87 -0.61 -30.67
CA ARG A 144 11.67 -0.84 -29.46
C ARG A 144 11.37 0.17 -28.34
N GLN A 145 10.51 1.14 -28.61
CA GLN A 145 10.11 2.18 -27.66
C GLN A 145 8.63 2.00 -27.31
N ILE A 146 8.34 1.86 -26.01
CA ILE A 146 6.98 1.76 -25.48
C ILE A 146 6.32 3.14 -25.54
N LYS A 147 5.12 3.22 -26.12
CA LYS A 147 4.28 4.43 -26.11
C LYS A 147 3.04 4.22 -25.26
N ALA A 148 2.39 5.32 -24.86
CA ALA A 148 1.13 5.28 -24.11
C ALA A 148 0.02 4.48 -24.82
N SER A 149 0.00 4.49 -26.16
CA SER A 149 -0.95 3.70 -26.95
C SER A 149 -0.70 2.19 -26.87
N ASP A 150 0.53 1.75 -26.61
CA ASP A 150 0.86 0.33 -26.42
C ASP A 150 0.40 -0.13 -25.02
N VAL A 151 0.52 0.73 -24.00
CA VAL A 151 -0.02 0.50 -22.65
C VAL A 151 -1.55 0.44 -22.67
N THR A 152 -2.19 1.43 -23.32
CA THR A 152 -3.66 1.47 -23.47
C THR A 152 -4.16 0.21 -24.16
N ARG A 153 -3.51 -0.19 -25.27
CA ARG A 153 -3.83 -1.45 -25.96
C ARG A 153 -3.69 -2.66 -25.04
N THR A 154 -2.63 -2.72 -24.24
CA THR A 154 -2.39 -3.83 -23.30
C THR A 154 -3.51 -3.95 -22.28
N ILE A 155 -3.97 -2.82 -21.72
CA ILE A 155 -5.12 -2.75 -20.81
C ILE A 155 -6.40 -3.25 -21.50
N GLN A 156 -6.63 -2.82 -22.74
CA GLN A 156 -7.82 -3.21 -23.49
C GLN A 156 -7.82 -4.69 -23.90
N THR A 157 -6.66 -5.28 -24.20
CA THR A 157 -6.57 -6.69 -24.65
C THR A 157 -6.48 -7.70 -23.52
N THR A 158 -6.07 -7.29 -22.32
CA THR A 158 -5.76 -8.22 -21.22
C THR A 158 -6.91 -8.23 -20.21
N ALA A 159 -7.61 -9.36 -20.08
CA ALA A 159 -8.76 -9.47 -19.19
C ALA A 159 -8.45 -9.20 -17.70
N SER A 160 -7.24 -9.51 -17.23
CA SER A 160 -6.85 -9.19 -15.83
C SER A 160 -6.64 -7.70 -15.56
N LEU A 161 -6.61 -6.87 -16.60
CA LEU A 161 -6.48 -5.41 -16.53
C LEU A 161 -7.81 -4.69 -16.79
N ASP A 162 -8.94 -5.41 -16.81
CA ASP A 162 -10.26 -4.85 -17.14
C ASP A 162 -10.66 -3.67 -16.24
N TRP A 163 -10.27 -3.74 -14.96
CA TRP A 163 -10.48 -2.69 -13.95
C TRP A 163 -9.82 -1.34 -14.28
N LEU A 164 -8.92 -1.28 -15.27
CA LEU A 164 -8.26 -0.06 -15.74
C LEU A 164 -8.88 0.52 -17.01
N ARG A 165 -9.84 -0.14 -17.65
CA ARG A 165 -10.31 0.29 -18.97
C ARG A 165 -11.03 1.65 -18.97
N GLU A 166 -11.74 1.96 -17.88
CA GLU A 166 -12.45 3.22 -17.74
C GLU A 166 -11.49 4.41 -17.64
N ASP A 167 -10.40 4.26 -16.90
CA ASP A 167 -9.37 5.29 -16.74
C ASP A 167 -8.49 5.45 -18.00
N PHE A 168 -8.41 4.42 -18.84
CA PHE A 168 -7.57 4.36 -20.04
C PHE A 168 -8.38 4.01 -21.29
N PRO A 169 -9.25 4.92 -21.76
CA PRO A 169 -10.14 4.68 -22.88
C PRO A 169 -9.38 4.50 -24.19
N ASP A 170 -9.91 3.63 -25.05
CA ASP A 170 -9.33 3.37 -26.35
C ASP A 170 -9.42 4.61 -27.25
N SER A 171 -8.34 4.96 -27.96
CA SER A 171 -8.28 6.16 -28.82
C SER A 171 -9.38 6.21 -29.90
N LYS A 172 -9.98 5.06 -30.24
CA LYS A 172 -11.15 4.98 -31.13
C LYS A 172 -12.43 5.46 -30.45
N HIS A 173 -12.64 5.11 -29.17
CA HIS A 173 -13.81 5.55 -28.40
C HIS A 173 -13.76 7.06 -28.19
N THR A 174 -12.60 7.59 -27.78
CA THR A 174 -12.41 9.03 -27.54
C THR A 174 -12.74 9.89 -28.76
N LYS A 175 -12.45 9.42 -29.98
CA LYS A 175 -12.79 10.17 -31.21
C LYS A 175 -14.29 10.16 -31.51
N VAL A 176 -14.98 9.07 -31.20
CA VAL A 176 -16.43 8.92 -31.38
C VAL A 176 -17.16 9.76 -30.32
N ASP A 177 -16.72 9.72 -29.08
CA ASP A 177 -17.33 10.43 -27.96
C ASP A 177 -17.15 11.95 -28.10
N ILE A 178 -15.95 12.42 -28.46
CA ILE A 178 -15.70 13.84 -28.76
C ILE A 178 -16.53 14.32 -29.96
N ALA A 179 -16.73 13.48 -30.98
CA ALA A 179 -17.56 13.84 -32.13
C ALA A 179 -19.05 13.87 -31.79
N ALA A 180 -19.52 12.96 -30.94
CA ALA A 180 -20.89 12.92 -30.43
C ALA A 180 -21.19 14.12 -29.51
N GLU A 181 -20.26 14.45 -28.61
CA GLU A 181 -20.39 15.59 -27.70
C GLU A 181 -20.36 16.94 -28.44
N ARG A 182 -19.54 17.05 -29.49
CA ARG A 182 -19.56 18.20 -30.41
C ARG A 182 -20.85 18.31 -31.21
N LYS A 183 -21.46 17.19 -31.61
CA LYS A 183 -22.77 17.17 -32.28
C LYS A 183 -23.89 17.60 -31.31
N ALA A 184 -23.90 17.08 -30.09
CA ALA A 184 -24.88 17.44 -29.06
C ALA A 184 -24.84 18.94 -28.71
N LYS A 185 -23.63 19.50 -28.51
CA LYS A 185 -23.46 20.95 -28.28
C LYS A 185 -23.94 21.80 -29.46
N LYS A 186 -23.75 21.31 -30.69
CA LYS A 186 -24.19 22.02 -31.91
C LYS A 186 -25.71 21.94 -32.12
N GLU A 187 -26.36 20.87 -31.66
CA GLU A 187 -27.82 20.73 -31.66
C GLU A 187 -28.50 21.59 -30.58
N GLU A 188 -27.88 21.75 -29.40
CA GLU A 188 -28.36 22.70 -28.39
C GLU A 188 -28.24 24.15 -28.84
N GLU A 189 -27.09 24.56 -29.40
CA GLU A 189 -26.88 25.92 -29.92
C GLU A 189 -27.85 26.31 -31.05
N MET A 190 -28.39 25.32 -31.75
CA MET A 190 -29.31 25.49 -32.87
C MET A 190 -30.77 25.56 -32.40
N LYS A 191 -31.10 25.01 -31.23
CA LYS A 191 -32.42 25.14 -30.59
C LYS A 191 -32.63 26.52 -29.97
N ASP A 192 -31.59 27.11 -29.39
CA ASP A 192 -31.64 28.48 -28.83
C ASP A 192 -31.77 29.58 -29.90
N LYS A 193 -31.49 29.25 -31.17
CA LYS A 193 -31.61 30.16 -32.32
C LYS A 193 -32.90 29.96 -33.13
N ALA A 194 -33.81 29.06 -32.70
CA ALA A 194 -35.10 28.90 -33.35
C ALA A 194 -35.97 30.16 -33.16
N LEU A 195 -36.52 30.68 -34.25
CA LEU A 195 -37.22 31.97 -34.34
C LEU A 195 -38.35 32.11 -33.30
N PRO A 196 -38.58 33.31 -32.74
CA PRO A 196 -39.73 33.56 -31.89
C PRO A 196 -41.04 33.41 -32.67
N ASP A 197 -42.06 32.93 -31.96
CA ASP A 197 -43.40 32.65 -32.48
C ASP A 197 -44.00 33.87 -33.21
N SER A 198 -44.44 33.62 -34.44
CA SER A 198 -45.04 34.58 -35.39
C SER A 198 -46.22 35.37 -34.82
N ALA A 199 -46.83 34.90 -33.73
CA ALA A 199 -47.93 35.55 -33.04
C ALA A 199 -47.55 36.88 -32.34
N SER A 200 -46.26 37.17 -32.16
CA SER A 200 -45.80 38.40 -31.47
C SER A 200 -45.70 39.66 -32.36
N PHE A 201 -45.81 39.51 -33.69
CA PHE A 201 -45.63 40.60 -34.65
C PHE A 201 -46.85 41.55 -34.78
N PHE A 202 -48.05 41.12 -34.40
CA PHE A 202 -49.30 41.88 -34.60
C PHE A 202 -49.83 42.64 -33.37
N LYS A 203 -49.02 42.87 -32.33
CA LYS A 203 -49.47 43.72 -31.20
C LYS A 203 -49.44 45.20 -31.60
N PRO A 204 -50.58 45.95 -31.55
CA PRO A 204 -50.59 47.38 -31.85
C PRO A 204 -49.82 48.16 -30.78
N ARG A 205 -48.96 49.10 -31.21
CA ARG A 205 -48.30 50.06 -30.31
C ARG A 205 -49.33 51.08 -29.81
N SER A 206 -49.62 51.08 -28.51
CA SER A 206 -50.31 52.19 -27.85
C SER A 206 -49.34 53.34 -27.59
N ASP A 207 -49.66 54.50 -28.14
CA ASP A 207 -49.01 55.79 -27.94
C ASP A 207 -49.19 56.29 -26.50
N SER A 208 -48.10 56.71 -25.85
CA SER A 208 -48.17 57.64 -24.72
C SER A 208 -46.82 58.36 -24.60
N GLY A 209 -46.74 59.52 -25.24
CA GLY A 209 -45.60 60.41 -25.14
C GLY A 209 -45.30 60.89 -23.72
N LYS A 210 -44.09 61.44 -23.57
CA LYS A 210 -43.83 62.57 -22.68
C LYS A 210 -42.52 63.23 -23.09
N THR A 211 -42.70 64.40 -23.67
CA THR A 211 -41.76 65.51 -23.84
C THR A 211 -41.08 65.88 -22.53
N LYS A 212 -39.80 66.26 -22.60
CA LYS A 212 -39.18 67.45 -21.95
C LYS A 212 -37.68 67.43 -22.27
N MET A 213 -37.26 68.27 -23.20
CA MET A 213 -36.85 69.68 -23.04
C MET A 213 -35.39 69.79 -22.55
N CYS A 214 -34.64 70.45 -23.42
CA CYS A 214 -33.21 70.71 -23.44
C CYS A 214 -32.86 71.98 -22.63
N SER A 215 -31.54 72.22 -22.53
CA SER A 215 -30.82 73.43 -22.10
C SER A 215 -30.34 73.39 -20.64
N GLN A 216 -29.11 73.78 -20.33
CA GLN A 216 -27.92 74.13 -21.13
C GLN A 216 -26.70 74.00 -20.20
#